data_AF-A0A4Q0J1G7-F1
#
_entry.id   AF-A0A4Q0J1G7-F1
#
_cell.length_a   1.000
_cell.length_b   1.000
_cell.length_c   1.000
_cell.angle_alpha   90.00
_cell.angle_beta   90.00
_cell.angle_gamma   90.00
#
_symmetry.space_group_name_H-M   'P 1'
#
loop_
_entity.id
_entity.type
_entity.pdbx_description
1 polymer ?
#
loop_
_entity_poly.entity_id
_entity_poly.type
_entity_poly.pdbx_seq_one_letter_code
_entity_poly.pdbx_strand_id
1 'polypeptide(L)'
;MSKRFLNWLILTIRTVALIPGKVNFTRLSRYGGRTAKTFASNFKTSVDWMKVNIGMAQDCFGSADDMAVAIDPSFISKSGSL
;
A
#
# COMPACT_ATOMS: atom_id res chain seq x y z
N MET A 1 7.61 11.48 3.75
CA MET A 1 7.30 10.16 4.33
C MET A 1 8.59 9.56 4.87
N SER A 2 8.59 8.88 6.03
CA SER A 2 9.86 8.36 6.58
C SER A 2 10.41 7.19 5.74
N LYS A 3 11.73 7.12 5.58
CA LYS A 3 12.41 6.00 4.88
C LYS A 3 12.01 4.64 5.46
N ARG A 4 11.82 4.58 6.77
CA ARG A 4 11.37 3.38 7.48
C ARG A 4 9.97 2.94 7.06
N PHE A 5 9.04 3.87 6.92
CA PHE A 5 7.69 3.57 6.46
C PHE A 5 7.68 3.12 4.99
N LEU A 6 8.44 3.79 4.12
CA LEU A 6 8.58 3.40 2.72
C LEU A 6 9.11 1.96 2.57
N ASN A 7 10.17 1.62 3.31
CA ASN A 7 10.71 0.26 3.32
C ASN A 7 9.68 -0.78 3.79
N TRP A 8 8.86 -0.43 4.80
CA TRP A 8 7.78 -1.30 5.25
C TRP A 8 6.68 -1.45 4.20
N LEU A 9 6.30 -0.36 3.51
CA LEU A 9 5.27 -0.40 2.47
C LEU A 9 5.71 -1.28 1.29
N ILE A 10 6.94 -1.11 0.80
CA ILE A 10 7.53 -1.93 -0.27
C ILE A 10 7.55 -3.41 0.12
N LEU A 11 8.00 -3.72 1.35
CA LEU A 11 7.99 -5.07 1.88
C LEU A 11 6.57 -5.65 1.90
N THR A 12 5.59 -4.87 2.36
CA THR A 12 4.19 -5.29 2.46
C THR A 12 3.61 -5.60 1.08
N ILE A 13 3.78 -4.72 0.10
CA ILE A 13 3.29 -4.91 -1.27
C ILE A 13 3.89 -6.18 -1.89
N ARG A 14 5.22 -6.36 -1.80
CA ARG A 14 5.90 -7.57 -2.28
C ARG A 14 5.36 -8.83 -1.60
N THR A 15 5.12 -8.78 -0.30
CA THR A 15 4.60 -9.92 0.46
C THR A 15 3.16 -10.26 0.04
N VAL A 16 2.31 -9.25 -0.16
CA VAL A 16 0.92 -9.43 -0.66
C VAL A 16 0.91 -10.14 -2.01
N ALA A 17 1.78 -9.73 -2.94
CA ALA A 17 1.87 -10.33 -4.27
C ALA A 17 2.25 -11.82 -4.26
N LEU A 18 2.87 -12.32 -3.19
CA LEU A 18 3.28 -13.71 -3.03
C LEU A 18 2.23 -14.59 -2.33
N ILE A 19 1.18 -14.00 -1.74
CA ILE A 19 0.21 -14.73 -0.93
C ILE A 19 -1.06 -14.99 -1.76
N PRO A 20 -1.36 -16.25 -2.14
CA PRO A 20 -2.60 -16.55 -2.84
C PRO A 20 -3.83 -16.41 -1.92
N GLY A 21 -4.89 -15.78 -2.43
CA GLY A 21 -6.16 -15.60 -1.73
C GLY A 21 -6.13 -14.53 -0.63
N LYS A 22 -6.95 -14.68 0.41
CA LYS A 22 -7.14 -13.66 1.46
C LYS A 22 -5.85 -13.41 2.25
N VAL A 23 -5.43 -12.16 2.35
CA VAL A 23 -4.27 -11.73 3.14
C VAL A 23 -4.72 -11.27 4.52
N ASN A 24 -4.03 -11.72 5.56
CA ASN A 24 -4.18 -11.22 6.93
C ASN A 24 -2.80 -11.02 7.58
N PHE A 25 -2.74 -10.39 8.76
CA PHE A 25 -1.46 -10.09 9.41
C PHE A 25 -0.63 -11.33 9.77
N THR A 26 -1.28 -12.47 10.05
CA THR A 26 -0.59 -13.74 10.30
C THR A 26 0.11 -14.25 9.03
N ARG A 27 -0.56 -14.19 7.88
CA ARG A 27 0.03 -14.57 6.59
C ARG A 27 1.14 -13.60 6.19
N LEU A 28 0.93 -12.30 6.34
CA LEU A 28 2.00 -11.31 6.12
C LEU A 28 3.21 -11.57 7.02
N SER A 29 2.98 -11.96 8.28
CA SER A 29 4.06 -12.29 9.20
C SER A 29 4.86 -13.52 8.76
N ARG A 30 4.17 -14.55 8.24
CA ARG A 30 4.78 -15.78 7.74
C ARG A 30 5.72 -15.54 6.57
N TYR A 31 5.36 -14.67 5.63
CA TYR A 31 6.12 -14.47 4.39
C TYR A 31 6.98 -13.19 4.37
N GLY A 32 6.66 -12.20 5.21
CA GLY A 32 7.27 -10.86 5.17
C GLY A 32 8.37 -10.61 6.20
N GLY A 33 8.78 -11.60 6.99
CA GLY A 33 9.91 -11.48 7.93
C GLY A 33 9.71 -10.45 9.06
N ARG A 34 8.46 -10.07 9.34
CA ARG A 34 8.07 -9.16 10.44
C ARG A 34 6.94 -9.79 11.24
N THR A 35 6.71 -9.33 12.47
CA THR A 35 5.61 -9.86 13.29
C THR A 35 4.26 -9.32 12.82
N ALA A 36 3.18 -10.07 13.06
CA ALA A 36 1.82 -9.61 12.82
C ALA A 36 1.51 -8.29 13.55
N LYS A 37 2.05 -8.10 14.77
CA LYS A 37 1.95 -6.86 15.55
C LYS A 37 2.58 -5.68 14.82
N THR A 38 3.75 -5.85 14.20
CA THR A 38 4.41 -4.80 13.42
C THR A 38 3.59 -4.40 12.21
N PHE A 39 3.02 -5.37 11.46
CA PHE A 39 2.10 -5.06 10.37
C PHE A 39 0.88 -4.28 10.88
N ALA A 40 0.18 -4.78 11.91
CA ALA A 40 -0.98 -4.12 12.48
C ALA A 40 -0.69 -2.69 12.95
N SER A 41 0.47 -2.45 13.57
CA SER A 41 0.90 -1.12 13.99
C SER A 41 1.11 -0.17 12.81
N ASN A 42 1.79 -0.62 11.76
CA ASN A 42 2.07 0.23 10.60
C ASN A 42 0.82 0.49 9.77
N PHE A 43 -0.11 -0.46 9.65
CA PHE A 43 -1.41 -0.27 8.98
C PHE A 43 -2.32 0.77 9.66
N LYS A 44 -2.07 1.10 10.94
CA LYS A 44 -2.76 2.20 11.65
C LYS A 44 -2.16 3.58 11.39
N THR A 45 -1.00 3.64 10.73
CA THR A 45 -0.35 4.91 10.41
C THR A 45 -1.21 5.68 9.42
N SER A 46 -1.50 6.94 9.70
CA SER A 46 -2.16 7.81 8.73
C SER A 46 -1.24 8.07 7.54
N VAL A 47 -1.78 7.94 6.33
CA VAL A 47 -1.06 8.12 5.08
C VAL A 47 -1.87 9.02 4.17
N ASP A 48 -1.23 10.07 3.68
CA ASP A 48 -1.76 10.86 2.57
C ASP A 48 -1.53 10.10 1.26
N TRP A 49 -2.49 9.22 0.93
CA TRP A 49 -2.43 8.40 -0.29
C TRP A 49 -2.48 9.24 -1.56
N MET A 50 -3.13 10.41 -1.53
CA MET A 50 -3.19 11.30 -2.68
C MET A 50 -1.80 11.86 -2.99
N LYS A 51 -1.08 12.34 -1.97
CA LYS A 51 0.31 12.79 -2.11
C LYS A 51 1.24 11.69 -2.59
N VAL A 52 1.05 10.45 -2.12
CA VAL A 52 1.82 9.28 -2.61
C VAL A 52 1.57 9.05 -4.10
N ASN A 53 0.31 8.99 -4.52
CA ASN A 53 -0.05 8.71 -5.91
C ASN A 53 0.45 9.81 -6.85
N ILE A 54 0.29 11.09 -6.48
CA ILE A 54 0.79 12.22 -7.26
C ILE A 54 2.32 12.16 -7.39
N GLY A 55 3.02 11.92 -6.28
CA GLY A 55 4.47 11.79 -6.30
C GLY A 55 4.95 10.65 -7.20
N MET A 56 4.30 9.48 -7.12
CA MET A 56 4.60 8.35 -8.01
C MET A 56 4.33 8.67 -9.48
N ALA A 57 3.22 9.36 -9.79
CA ALA A 57 2.91 9.77 -11.15
C ALA A 57 3.96 10.75 -11.70
N GLN A 58 4.39 11.74 -10.90
CA GLN A 58 5.45 12.68 -11.28
C GLN A 58 6.78 11.98 -11.50
N ASP A 59 7.15 11.04 -10.63
CA ASP A 59 8.39 10.26 -10.76
C ASP A 59 8.38 9.35 -11.99
N CYS A 60 7.24 8.76 -12.34
CA CYS A 60 7.11 7.82 -13.46
C CYS A 60 6.94 8.50 -14.82
N PHE A 61 6.17 9.60 -14.89
CA PHE A 61 5.79 10.25 -16.15
C PHE A 61 6.54 11.58 -16.39
N GLY A 62 7.23 12.10 -15.38
CA GLY A 62 7.89 13.40 -15.43
C GLY A 62 6.91 14.57 -15.50
N SER A 63 7.43 15.75 -15.81
CA SER A 63 6.64 16.92 -16.17
C SER A 63 6.20 16.79 -17.64
N ALA A 64 5.09 16.12 -17.89
CA ALA A 64 4.44 16.14 -19.19
C ALA A 64 3.59 17.41 -19.31
N ASP A 65 3.65 18.08 -20.46
CA ASP A 65 2.81 19.25 -20.74
C ASP A 65 1.32 18.88 -20.81
N ASP A 66 1.02 17.66 -21.28
CA ASP A 66 -0.33 17.08 -21.34
C ASP A 66 -0.38 15.72 -20.60
N MET A 67 -1.32 15.58 -19.66
CA MET A 67 -1.55 14.34 -18.91
C MET A 67 -3.02 13.92 -18.99
N ALA A 68 -3.27 12.72 -19.50
CA ALA A 68 -4.59 12.10 -19.45
C ALA A 68 -4.69 11.17 -18.22
N VAL A 69 -5.73 11.36 -17.40
CA VAL A 69 -5.99 10.52 -16.21
C VAL A 69 -7.28 9.73 -16.44
N ALA A 70 -7.19 8.41 -16.47
CA ALA A 70 -8.34 7.54 -16.48
C ALA A 70 -8.80 7.26 -15.04
N ILE A 71 -10.08 7.48 -14.75
CA ILE A 71 -10.69 7.20 -13.45
C ILE A 71 -11.84 6.21 -13.67
N ASP A 72 -11.67 5.00 -13.14
CA ASP A 72 -12.73 3.99 -13.07
C ASP A 72 -13.08 3.73 -11.60
N PRO A 73 -14.13 4.39 -11.06
CA PRO A 73 -14.48 4.26 -9.65
C PRO A 73 -15.01 2.85 -9.36
N SER A 74 -14.35 2.16 -8.43
CA SER A 74 -14.81 0.87 -7.92
C SER A 74 -15.11 0.94 -6.43
N PHE A 75 -16.16 0.24 -6.00
CA PHE A 75 -16.50 0.12 -4.59
C PHE A 75 -15.80 -1.08 -3.98
N ILE A 76 -14.95 -0.84 -2.98
CA ILE A 76 -14.33 -1.90 -2.18
C ILE A 76 -15.03 -1.94 -0.83
N SER A 77 -15.90 -2.93 -0.65
CA SER A 77 -16.56 -3.15 0.64
C SER A 77 -15.53 -3.49 1.71
N LYS A 78 -15.59 -2.81 2.86
CA LYS A 78 -14.79 -3.20 4.03
C LYS A 78 -15.28 -4.56 4.54
N SER A 79 -14.34 -5.46 4.86
CA SER A 79 -14.68 -6.70 5.54
C SER A 79 -14.72 -6.48 7.07
N GLY A 80 -15.81 -6.88 7.71
CA GLY A 80 -16.06 -6.73 9.15
C GLY A 80 -17.11 -5.65 9.49
N SER A 81 -17.83 -5.82 10.60
CA SER A 81 -18.69 -4.78 11.16
C SER A 81 -17.81 -3.72 11.84
N LEU A 82 -18.22 -2.44 11.71
CA LEU A 82 -17.63 -1.33 12.45
C LEU A 82 -17.92 -1.44 13.95
#